data_AF-A0A8J9YVW2-F1
#
_entry.id   AF-A0A8J9YVW2-F1
#
_cell.length_a   1.000
_cell.length_b   1.000
_cell.length_c   1.000
_cell.angle_alpha   90.00
_cell.angle_beta   90.00
_cell.angle_gamma   90.00
#
_symmetry.space_group_name_H-M   'P 1'
#
loop_
_entity.id
_entity.type
_entity.pdbx_description
1 polymer ?
#
loop_
_entity_poly.entity_id
_entity_poly.type
_entity_poly.pdbx_seq_one_letter_code
_entity_poly.pdbx_strand_id
1 'polypeptide(L)'
;MFHWAQCVWRKIQDAGLQAAYLQKGAVHEYLKKIMSLPFLPAEKIPAERERLRAQATTHTLLIVTDYVESTWVNPSSFYPPSTWSVFKKTVRTNNDVEGWHNALNKMANGKSKLPFYLLVPQLQKEAALVALNVKLVWMRKVSRT
;
A
#
# COMPACT_ATOMS: atom_id res chain seq x y z
N MET A 1 0.38 2.83 -2.76
CA MET A 1 -0.76 2.90 -1.82
C MET A 1 -1.10 1.55 -1.20
N PHE A 2 -1.32 0.48 -1.99
CA PHE A 2 -1.68 -0.85 -1.47
C PHE A 2 -0.73 -1.38 -0.36
N HIS A 3 0.55 -1.59 -0.68
CA HIS A 3 1.51 -2.13 0.28
C HIS A 3 1.76 -1.19 1.46
N TRP A 4 1.81 0.12 1.22
CA TRP A 4 1.87 1.13 2.28
C TRP A 4 0.73 0.95 3.28
N ALA A 5 -0.52 0.96 2.80
CA ALA A 5 -1.70 0.88 3.67
C ALA A 5 -1.73 -0.45 4.43
N GLN A 6 -1.39 -1.57 3.78
CA GLN A 6 -1.31 -2.87 4.44
C GLN A 6 -0.22 -2.95 5.51
N CYS A 7 1.00 -2.46 5.22
CA CYS A 7 2.11 -2.53 6.15
C CYS A 7 1.89 -1.62 7.36
N VAL A 8 1.42 -0.39 7.15
CA VAL A 8 1.09 0.53 8.24
C VAL A 8 -0.08 -0.02 9.07
N TRP A 9 -1.10 -0.61 8.43
CA TRP A 9 -2.19 -1.27 9.15
C TRP A 9 -1.71 -2.41 10.04
N ARG A 10 -0.87 -3.32 9.51
CA ARG A 10 -0.27 -4.39 10.33
C ARG A 10 0.50 -3.82 11.51
N LYS A 11 1.27 -2.74 11.30
CA LYS A 11 2.01 -2.10 12.39
C LYS A 11 1.10 -1.50 13.46
N ILE A 12 -0.04 -0.90 13.06
CA ILE A 12 -1.08 -0.41 13.98
C ILE A 12 -1.63 -1.57 14.82
N GLN A 13 -1.87 -2.73 14.22
CA GLN A 13 -2.33 -3.93 14.92
C GLN A 13 -1.27 -4.45 15.90
N ASP A 14 -0.02 -4.58 15.45
CA ASP A 14 1.11 -5.04 16.28
C ASP A 14 1.37 -4.11 17.48
N ALA A 15 1.11 -2.80 17.32
CA ALA A 15 1.22 -1.82 18.40
C ALA A 15 0.01 -1.81 19.37
N GLY A 16 -0.97 -2.70 19.19
CA GLY A 16 -2.17 -2.80 20.03
C GLY A 16 -3.21 -1.70 19.78
N LEU A 17 -3.09 -0.94 18.69
CA LEU A 17 -3.94 0.22 18.40
C LEU A 17 -5.20 -0.10 17.60
N GLN A 18 -5.43 -1.38 17.25
CA GLN A 18 -6.57 -1.80 16.42
C GLN A 18 -7.91 -1.37 17.02
N ALA A 19 -8.15 -1.63 18.31
CA ALA A 19 -9.41 -1.27 18.96
C ALA A 19 -9.63 0.25 18.97
N ALA A 20 -8.61 1.03 19.34
CA ALA A 20 -8.65 2.48 19.37
C ALA A 20 -8.87 3.09 17.97
N TYR A 21 -8.28 2.48 16.93
CA TYR A 21 -8.52 2.87 15.55
C TYR A 21 -9.97 2.63 15.12
N LEU A 22 -10.61 1.54 15.55
CA LEU A 22 -12.00 1.22 15.18
C LEU A 22 -13.03 2.09 15.92
N GLN A 23 -12.71 2.60 17.10
CA GLN A 23 -13.57 3.47 17.89
C GLN A 23 -13.73 4.89 17.32
N LYS A 24 -13.02 5.25 16.23
CA LYS A 24 -13.14 6.54 15.50
C LYS A 24 -12.92 7.80 16.36
N GLY A 25 -12.11 7.72 17.41
CA GLY A 25 -11.70 8.88 18.23
C GLY A 25 -10.42 9.57 17.76
N ALA A 26 -9.77 10.34 18.64
CA ALA A 26 -8.55 11.09 18.32
C ALA A 26 -7.40 10.21 17.77
N VAL A 27 -7.26 8.98 18.29
CA VAL A 27 -6.28 8.00 17.79
C VAL A 27 -6.58 7.59 16.35
N HIS A 28 -7.85 7.41 16.01
CA HIS A 28 -8.26 7.11 14.63
C HIS A 28 -7.86 8.24 13.69
N GLU A 29 -8.19 9.49 14.04
CA GLU A 29 -7.86 10.65 13.21
C GLU A 29 -6.34 10.79 13.01
N TYR A 30 -5.57 10.63 14.09
CA TYR A 30 -4.11 10.65 14.03
C TYR A 30 -3.56 9.57 13.08
N LEU A 31 -3.98 8.33 13.24
CA LEU A 31 -3.54 7.22 12.39
C LEU A 31 -4.02 7.38 10.95
N LYS A 32 -5.18 8.00 10.72
CA LYS A 32 -5.66 8.36 9.38
C LYS A 32 -4.75 9.40 8.72
N LYS A 33 -4.24 10.39 9.47
CA LYS A 33 -3.24 11.34 8.95
C LYS A 33 -1.98 10.61 8.51
N ILE A 34 -1.46 9.69 9.32
CA ILE A 34 -0.32 8.82 8.91
C ILE A 34 -0.68 8.07 7.62
N MET A 35 -1.81 7.36 7.59
CA MET A 35 -2.23 6.57 6.43
C MET A 35 -2.41 7.42 5.16
N SER A 36 -2.63 8.73 5.30
CA SER A 36 -2.82 9.67 4.20
C SER A 36 -1.54 10.27 3.62
N LEU A 37 -0.37 10.02 4.20
CA LEU A 37 0.92 10.53 3.69
C LEU A 37 1.15 10.30 2.18
N PRO A 38 0.73 9.17 1.56
CA PRO A 38 0.93 8.97 0.11
C PRO A 38 0.22 10.00 -0.77
N PHE A 39 -0.77 10.71 -0.24
CA PHE A 39 -1.51 11.72 -0.99
C PHE A 39 -0.81 13.08 -0.99
N LEU A 40 0.33 13.23 -0.29
CA LEU A 40 1.12 14.44 -0.30
C LEU A 40 2.20 14.42 -1.39
N PRO A 41 2.64 15.60 -1.87
CA PRO A 41 3.86 15.70 -2.67
C PRO A 41 5.03 15.04 -1.93
N ALA A 42 5.86 14.30 -2.67
CA ALA A 42 6.95 13.52 -2.09
C ALA A 42 7.89 14.37 -1.22
N GLU A 43 8.11 15.62 -1.63
CA GLU A 43 8.99 16.59 -0.98
C GLU A 43 8.43 17.07 0.37
N LYS A 44 7.10 17.00 0.56
CA LYS A 44 6.42 17.44 1.79
C LYS A 44 6.27 16.33 2.82
N ILE A 45 6.41 15.07 2.41
CA ILE A 45 6.20 13.90 3.28
C ILE A 45 7.14 13.88 4.50
N PRO A 46 8.47 14.12 4.37
CA PRO A 46 9.35 14.11 5.54
C PRO A 46 8.99 15.15 6.61
N ALA A 47 8.64 16.37 6.16
CA ALA A 47 8.24 17.46 7.03
C ALA A 47 6.90 17.20 7.71
N GLU A 48 5.90 16.68 6.99
CA GLU A 48 4.60 16.36 7.59
C GLU A 48 4.70 15.18 8.56
N ARG A 49 5.53 14.18 8.26
CA ARG A 49 5.80 13.09 9.18
C ARG A 49 6.50 13.58 10.47
N GLU A 50 7.40 14.56 10.40
CA GLU A 50 8.01 15.16 11.61
C GLU A 50 6.94 15.82 12.48
N ARG A 51 6.01 16.56 11.85
CA ARG A 51 4.88 17.20 12.55
C ARG A 51 3.98 16.18 13.22
N LEU A 52 3.70 15.06 12.56
CA LEU A 52 2.92 13.97 13.16
C LEU A 52 3.68 13.33 14.32
N ARG A 53 4.99 13.12 14.18
CA ARG A 53 5.83 12.55 15.25
C ARG A 53 5.83 13.41 16.51
N ALA A 54 5.81 14.74 16.38
CA ALA A 54 5.70 15.67 17.50
C ALA A 54 4.30 15.66 18.16
N GLN A 55 3.26 15.24 17.44
CA GLN A 55 1.88 15.14 17.95
C GLN A 55 1.58 13.77 18.61
N ALA A 56 2.47 12.80 18.51
CA ALA A 56 2.29 11.48 19.11
C ALA A 56 2.36 11.56 20.64
N THR A 57 1.21 11.46 21.30
CA THR A 57 1.09 11.63 22.77
C THR A 57 1.34 10.36 23.57
N THR A 58 1.32 9.19 22.93
CA THR A 58 1.49 7.89 23.60
C THR A 58 2.63 7.10 22.99
N HIS A 59 3.26 6.24 23.79
CA HIS A 59 4.34 5.36 23.34
C HIS A 59 3.95 4.49 22.14
N THR A 60 2.71 3.98 22.11
CA THR A 60 2.19 3.18 21.00
C THR A 60 2.09 3.96 19.69
N LEU A 61 1.76 5.25 19.73
CA LEU A 61 1.77 6.12 18.55
C LEU A 61 3.20 6.42 18.08
N LEU A 62 4.16 6.55 19.00
CA LEU A 62 5.58 6.69 18.64
C LEU A 62 6.06 5.47 17.87
N ILE A 63 5.74 4.25 18.34
CA ILE A 63 6.12 2.99 17.66
C ILE A 63 5.68 2.97 16.19
N VAL A 64 4.44 3.39 15.90
CA VAL A 64 3.93 3.42 14.52
C VAL A 64 4.65 4.50 13.70
N THR A 65 4.88 5.67 14.29
CA THR A 65 5.48 6.80 13.57
C THR A 65 6.97 6.58 13.30
N ASP A 66 7.69 5.97 14.25
CA ASP A 66 9.12 5.60 14.12
C ASP A 66 9.31 4.46 13.10
N TYR A 67 8.33 3.54 13.03
CA TYR A 67 8.30 2.54 11.96
C TYR A 67 8.14 3.19 10.57
N VAL A 68 7.23 4.16 10.45
CA VAL A 68 7.03 4.90 9.19
C VAL A 68 8.30 5.62 8.77
N GLU A 69 8.98 6.28 9.70
CA GLU A 69 10.26 6.94 9.44
C GLU A 69 11.30 5.95 8.88
N SER A 70 11.62 4.93 9.67
CA SER A 70 12.70 3.97 9.36
C SER A 70 12.45 3.18 8.07
N THR A 71 11.19 2.87 7.77
CA THR A 71 10.84 1.99 6.65
C THR A 71 10.55 2.75 5.37
N TRP A 72 9.96 3.96 5.42
CA TRP A 72 9.35 4.59 4.24
C TRP A 72 9.77 6.03 3.96
N VAL A 73 10.35 6.73 4.93
CA VAL A 73 10.66 8.17 4.81
C VAL A 73 12.15 8.45 4.84
N ASN A 74 12.91 7.68 5.63
CA ASN A 74 14.35 7.83 5.78
C ASN A 74 15.04 7.82 4.40
N PRO A 75 16.03 8.70 4.14
CA PRO A 75 16.79 8.70 2.88
C PRO A 75 17.45 7.37 2.53
N SER A 76 17.80 6.56 3.54
CA SER A 76 18.35 5.20 3.40
C SER A 76 17.27 4.13 3.22
N SER A 77 15.99 4.49 3.18
CA SER A 77 14.91 3.56 2.87
C SER A 77 15.04 3.05 1.43
N PHE A 78 14.79 1.76 1.26
CA PHE A 78 14.70 1.14 -0.06
C PHE A 78 13.55 1.72 -0.92
N TYR A 79 12.56 2.37 -0.29
CA TYR A 79 11.39 2.93 -0.96
C TYR A 79 11.23 4.42 -0.61
N PRO A 80 11.96 5.32 -1.29
CA PRO A 80 11.85 6.76 -1.03
C PRO A 80 10.44 7.27 -1.35
N PRO A 81 9.98 8.37 -0.71
CA PRO A 81 8.63 8.92 -0.88
C PRO A 81 8.16 9.12 -2.33
N SER A 82 9.07 9.41 -3.26
CA SER A 82 8.79 9.54 -4.70
C SER A 82 8.26 8.26 -5.34
N THR A 83 8.61 7.08 -4.81
CA THR A 83 8.21 5.78 -5.36
C THR A 83 6.76 5.41 -5.01
N TRP A 84 6.31 5.79 -3.81
CA TRP A 84 5.01 5.37 -3.29
C TRP A 84 3.98 6.49 -3.17
N SER A 85 4.38 7.76 -3.28
CA SER A 85 3.45 8.88 -3.40
C SER A 85 2.55 8.71 -4.62
N VAL A 86 1.26 8.99 -4.41
CA VAL A 86 0.21 8.98 -5.43
C VAL A 86 -0.33 10.39 -5.70
N PHE A 87 0.35 11.42 -5.19
CA PHE A 87 -0.01 12.80 -5.47
C PHE A 87 -0.04 13.06 -6.98
N LYS A 88 -1.15 13.64 -7.47
CA LYS A 88 -1.44 13.89 -8.89
C LYS A 88 -1.46 12.66 -9.82
N LYS A 89 -1.45 11.42 -9.29
CA LYS A 89 -1.66 10.23 -10.13
C LYS A 89 -3.15 10.08 -10.48
N THR A 90 -3.42 9.72 -11.74
CA THR A 90 -4.78 9.51 -12.28
C THR A 90 -5.41 8.25 -11.69
N VAL A 91 -4.63 7.19 -11.53
CA VAL A 91 -5.05 5.97 -10.82
C VAL A 91 -4.61 6.09 -9.37
N ARG A 92 -5.56 6.33 -8.48
CA ARG A 92 -5.34 6.52 -7.03
C ARG A 92 -5.71 5.28 -6.22
N THR A 93 -6.47 4.37 -6.81
CA THR A 93 -6.96 3.15 -6.17
C THR A 93 -5.98 2.01 -6.34
N ASN A 94 -6.02 1.07 -5.40
CA ASN A 94 -5.26 -0.18 -5.41
C ASN A 94 -6.00 -1.31 -6.16
N ASN A 95 -7.15 -1.01 -6.78
CA ASN A 95 -8.04 -1.98 -7.43
C ASN A 95 -7.32 -2.90 -8.43
N ASP A 96 -6.40 -2.36 -9.23
CA ASP A 96 -5.66 -3.16 -10.21
C ASP A 96 -4.78 -4.22 -9.52
N VAL A 97 -4.09 -3.81 -8.44
CA VAL A 97 -3.22 -4.69 -7.65
C VAL A 97 -4.04 -5.69 -6.85
N GLU A 98 -5.17 -5.27 -6.27
CA GLU A 98 -6.10 -6.15 -5.58
C GLU A 98 -6.73 -7.18 -6.52
N GLY A 99 -7.12 -6.74 -7.72
CA GLY A 99 -7.66 -7.60 -8.77
C GLY A 99 -6.65 -8.65 -9.21
N TRP A 100 -5.39 -8.25 -9.44
CA TRP A 100 -4.32 -9.17 -9.79
C TRP A 100 -4.00 -10.17 -8.67
N HIS A 101 -3.89 -9.72 -7.41
CA HIS A 101 -3.72 -10.63 -6.27
C HIS A 101 -4.90 -11.59 -6.10
N ASN A 102 -6.13 -11.12 -6.31
CA ASN A 102 -7.31 -11.95 -6.23
C ASN A 102 -7.32 -13.04 -7.32
N ALA A 103 -6.97 -12.69 -8.56
CA ALA A 103 -6.82 -13.65 -9.65
C ALA A 103 -5.80 -14.74 -9.29
N LEU A 104 -4.62 -14.36 -8.83
CA LEU A 104 -3.58 -15.31 -8.40
C LEU A 104 -4.03 -16.19 -7.23
N ASN A 105 -4.69 -15.62 -6.21
CA ASN A 105 -5.19 -16.39 -5.07
C ASN A 105 -6.27 -17.40 -5.49
N LYS A 106 -7.14 -17.04 -6.44
CA LYS A 106 -8.13 -17.97 -7.02
C LYS A 106 -7.44 -19.09 -7.78
N MET A 107 -6.42 -18.79 -8.58
CA MET A 107 -5.65 -19.81 -9.32
C MET A 107 -4.92 -20.78 -8.37
N ALA A 108 -4.50 -20.30 -7.20
CA ALA A 108 -3.91 -21.13 -6.16
C ALA A 108 -4.95 -21.93 -5.34
N ASN A 109 -6.24 -21.88 -5.68
CA ASN A 109 -7.35 -22.44 -4.90
C ASN A 109 -7.29 -22.01 -3.41
N GLY A 110 -6.87 -20.78 -3.13
CA GLY A 110 -6.72 -20.26 -1.77
C GLY A 110 -5.60 -20.93 -0.95
N LYS A 111 -4.76 -21.78 -1.54
CA LYS A 111 -3.62 -22.38 -0.85
C LYS A 111 -2.55 -21.33 -0.58
N SER A 112 -2.21 -21.14 0.69
CA SER A 112 -0.98 -20.45 1.06
C SER A 112 0.21 -21.37 0.78
N LYS A 113 1.31 -20.83 0.24
CA LYS A 113 2.56 -21.57 -0.09
C LYS A 113 2.47 -22.49 -1.32
N LEU A 114 2.00 -21.97 -2.45
CA LEU A 114 2.06 -22.68 -3.73
C LEU A 114 3.53 -22.97 -4.11
N PRO A 115 3.92 -24.23 -4.36
CA PRO A 115 5.25 -24.56 -4.86
C PRO A 115 5.59 -23.77 -6.12
N PHE A 116 6.82 -23.26 -6.22
CA PHE A 116 7.24 -22.36 -7.30
C PHE A 116 6.99 -22.95 -8.70
N TYR A 117 7.23 -24.25 -8.89
CA TYR A 117 7.01 -24.92 -10.17
C TYR A 117 5.53 -24.95 -10.60
N LEU A 118 4.58 -24.87 -9.66
CA LEU A 118 3.15 -24.73 -9.95
C LEU A 118 2.75 -23.27 -10.19
N LEU A 119 3.49 -22.32 -9.64
CA LEU A 119 3.26 -20.89 -9.82
C LEU A 119 3.72 -20.40 -11.20
N VAL A 120 4.87 -20.87 -11.69
CA VAL A 120 5.47 -20.39 -12.95
C VAL A 120 4.52 -20.49 -14.16
N PRO A 121 3.84 -21.62 -14.42
CA PRO A 121 2.90 -21.70 -15.55
C PRO A 121 1.72 -20.75 -15.40
N GLN A 122 1.30 -20.46 -14.16
CA GLN A 122 0.19 -19.54 -13.89
C GLN A 122 0.59 -18.10 -14.15
N LEU A 123 1.80 -17.70 -13.72
CA LEU A 123 2.36 -16.38 -14.04
C LEU A 123 2.54 -16.18 -15.54
N GLN A 124 2.94 -17.21 -16.29
CA GLN A 124 3.06 -17.15 -17.75
C GLN A 124 1.69 -16.93 -18.42
N LYS A 125 0.64 -17.61 -17.96
CA LYS A 125 -0.74 -17.40 -18.47
C LYS A 125 -1.23 -15.98 -18.22
N GLU A 126 -1.03 -15.47 -17.02
CA GLU A 126 -1.37 -14.08 -16.67
C GLU A 126 -0.60 -13.06 -17.52
N ALA A 127 0.71 -13.27 -17.73
CA ALA A 127 1.53 -12.40 -18.57
C ALA A 127 1.05 -12.36 -20.03
N ALA A 128 0.62 -13.50 -20.58
CA ALA A 128 0.05 -13.57 -21.92
C ALA A 128 -1.27 -12.79 -22.04
N LEU A 129 -2.13 -12.85 -21.03
CA LEU A 129 -3.37 -12.09 -20.97
C LEU A 129 -3.12 -10.58 -20.90
N VAL A 130 -2.09 -10.13 -20.17
CA VAL A 130 -1.69 -8.72 -20.15
C VAL A 130 -1.30 -8.24 -21.55
N ALA A 131 -0.52 -9.03 -22.31
CA ALA A 131 -0.12 -8.67 -23.67
C ALA A 131 -1.34 -8.52 -24.61
N LEU A 132 -2.31 -9.42 -24.49
CA LEU A 132 -3.59 -9.34 -25.20
C LEU A 132 -4.39 -8.09 -24.82
N ASN A 133 -4.51 -7.80 -23.53
CA ASN A 133 -5.22 -6.62 -23.04
C ASN A 133 -4.56 -5.31 -23.48
N VAL A 134 -3.22 -5.23 -23.47
CA VAL A 134 -2.47 -4.08 -24.01
C VAL A 134 -2.78 -3.88 -25.49
N LYS A 135 -2.78 -4.96 -26.27
CA LYS A 135 -3.13 -4.92 -27.70
C LYS A 135 -4.58 -4.47 -27.92
N LEU A 136 -5.52 -4.95 -27.11
CA LEU A 136 -6.95 -4.59 -27.21
C LEU A 136 -7.23 -3.13 -26.83
N VAL A 137 -6.55 -2.61 -25.81
CA VAL A 137 -6.61 -1.20 -25.42
C VAL A 137 -6.01 -0.32 -26.52
N TRP A 138 -4.86 -0.73 -27.09
CA TRP A 138 -4.25 -0.03 -28.23
C TRP A 138 -5.20 0.01 -29.45
N MET A 139 -5.92 -1.08 -29.69
CA MET A 139 -6.96 -1.17 -30.72
C MET A 139 -8.28 -0.44 -30.38
N ARG A 140 -8.37 0.23 -29.22
CA ARG A 140 -9.60 0.88 -28.70
C ARG A 140 -10.82 -0.04 -28.62
N LYS A 141 -10.61 -1.37 -28.59
CA LYS A 141 -11.69 -2.37 -28.51
C LYS A 141 -12.17 -2.60 -27.07
N VAL A 142 -11.40 -2.12 -26.09
CA VAL A 142 -11.72 -2.17 -24.66
C VAL A 142 -11.32 -0.82 -24.06
N SER A 143 -12.23 -0.19 -23.32
CA SER A 143 -11.94 1.00 -22.52
C SER A 143 -11.56 0.57 -21.11
N ARG A 144 -10.50 1.17 -20.53
CA ARG A 144 -10.26 1.07 -19.09
C ARG A 144 -11.33 1.90 -18.39
N THR A 145 -12.32 1.22 -17.81
CA THR A 145 -13.27 1.80 -16.83
C THR A 145 -12.55 2.17 -15.54
#